data_AF-G4ZM07-F1
#
_entry.id   AF-G4ZM07-F1
#
_cell.length_a   1.000
_cell.length_b   1.000
_cell.length_c   1.000
_cell.angle_alpha   90.00
_cell.angle_beta   90.00
_cell.angle_gamma   90.00
#
_symmetry.space_group_name_H-M   'P 1'
#
loop_
_entity.id
_entity.type
_entity.pdbx_description
1 polymer ?
#
loop_
_entity_poly.entity_id
_entity_poly.type
_entity_poly.pdbx_seq_one_letter_code
_entity_poly.pdbx_strand_id
1 'polypeptide(L)' 'MALSSKDFRQLTRISKRSFCAPHDYIYDNPIFHSMSQNARHKQQPVCWQLEVGLCRLGENGNGASVGQLHRYFGV' A
#
# COMPACT_ATOMS: atom_id res chain seq x y z
N MET A 1 -7.52 -6.73 -11.51
CA MET A 1 -8.30 -5.48 -11.68
C MET A 1 -7.88 -4.51 -10.60
N ALA A 2 -7.73 -3.22 -10.92
CA ALA A 2 -7.38 -2.21 -9.91
C ALA A 2 -8.54 -1.98 -8.92
N LEU A 3 -8.24 -1.80 -7.63
CA LEU A 3 -9.25 -1.51 -6.60
C LEU A 3 -10.09 -0.28 -6.94
N SER A 4 -11.37 -0.28 -6.58
CA SER A 4 -12.20 0.92 -6.64
C SER A 4 -11.62 2.00 -5.71
N SER A 5 -11.88 3.28 -5.99
CA SER A 5 -11.41 4.36 -5.11
C SER A 5 -11.95 4.24 -3.67
N LYS A 6 -13.15 3.68 -3.50
CA LYS A 6 -13.75 3.41 -2.19
C LYS A 6 -12.99 2.29 -1.46
N ASP A 7 -12.69 1.20 -2.15
CA ASP A 7 -12.00 0.06 -1.55
C ASP A 7 -10.55 0.38 -1.24
N PHE A 8 -9.86 1.06 -2.16
CA PHE A 8 -8.51 1.55 -1.94
C PHE A 8 -8.43 2.44 -0.69
N ARG A 9 -9.33 3.43 -0.57
CA ARG A 9 -9.39 4.31 0.60
C ARG A 9 -9.75 3.56 1.88
N GLN A 10 -10.62 2.55 1.81
CA GLN A 10 -10.94 1.73 2.97
C GLN A 10 -9.69 1.01 3.50
N LEU A 11 -8.90 0.42 2.59
CA LEU A 11 -7.73 -0.39 2.94
C LEU A 11 -6.54 0.47 3.38
N THR A 12 -6.17 1.45 2.55
CA THR A 12 -4.95 2.24 2.72
C THR A 12 -5.15 3.49 3.58
N ARG A 13 -6.40 3.83 3.91
CA ARG A 13 -6.81 5.07 4.60
C ARG A 13 -6.41 6.36 3.89
N ILE A 14 -6.05 6.29 2.61
CA ILE A 14 -5.69 7.43 1.78
C ILE A 14 -6.43 7.39 0.44
N SER A 15 -6.66 8.56 -0.17
CA SER A 15 -7.20 8.61 -1.54
C SER A 15 -6.11 8.26 -2.56
N LYS A 16 -6.47 7.73 -3.74
CA LYS A 16 -5.50 7.49 -4.82
C LYS A 16 -4.71 8.76 -5.20
N ARG A 17 -5.38 9.92 -5.19
CA ARG A 17 -4.74 11.21 -5.46
C ARG A 17 -3.72 11.56 -4.38
N SER A 18 -4.09 11.40 -3.12
CA SER A 18 -3.22 11.68 -1.98
C SER A 18 -2.07 10.67 -1.86
N PHE A 19 -2.23 9.46 -2.40
CA PHE A 19 -1.19 8.42 -2.46
C PHE A 19 -0.02 8.82 -3.38
N CYS A 20 -0.26 9.60 -4.43
CA CYS A 20 0.81 10.06 -5.33
C CYS A 20 1.86 10.90 -4.60
N ALA A 21 1.47 11.78 -3.67
CA ALA A 21 2.42 12.65 -2.98
C ALA A 21 3.51 11.90 -2.18
N PRO A 22 3.20 10.95 -1.27
CA PRO A 22 4.21 10.17 -0.58
C PRO A 22 4.94 9.20 -1.51
N HIS A 23 4.29 8.69 -2.56
CA HIS A 23 4.95 7.87 -3.58
C HIS A 23 6.07 8.67 -4.27
N ASP A 24 5.76 9.84 -4.81
CA ASP A 24 6.70 10.66 -5.57
C ASP A 24 7.84 11.18 -4.68
N TYR A 25 7.55 11.42 -3.40
CA TYR A 25 8.57 11.81 -2.41
C TYR A 25 9.61 10.71 -2.15
N ILE A 26 9.22 9.43 -2.16
CA ILE A 26 10.13 8.31 -1.82
C ILE A 26 10.58 7.50 -3.05
N TYR A 27 10.07 7.82 -4.25
CA TYR A 27 10.25 7.02 -5.46
C TYR A 27 11.73 6.77 -5.81
N ASP A 28 12.55 7.83 -5.81
CA ASP A 28 13.97 7.76 -6.13
C ASP A 28 14.88 7.57 -4.90
N ASN A 29 14.28 7.35 -3.71
CA ASN A 29 15.08 7.19 -2.51
C ASN A 29 15.70 5.77 -2.48
N PRO A 30 17.03 5.65 -2.36
CA PRO A 30 17.73 4.37 -2.46
C PRO A 30 17.35 3.36 -1.36
N ILE A 31 16.74 3.82 -0.27
CA ILE A 31 16.20 2.94 0.79
C ILE A 31 15.01 2.13 0.26
N PHE A 32 14.16 2.75 -0.56
CA PHE A 32 12.94 2.13 -1.10
C PHE A 32 13.11 1.65 -2.55
N HIS A 33 14.14 2.13 -3.24
CA HIS A 33 14.47 1.79 -4.62
C HIS A 33 15.95 1.40 -4.78
N SER A 34 16.28 0.17 -4.39
CA SER A 34 17.63 -0.37 -4.55
C SER A 34 17.93 -0.69 -6.01
N MET A 35 18.97 -0.03 -6.55
CA MET A 35 19.50 -0.26 -7.89
C MET A 35 20.48 -1.45 -7.98
N SER A 36 20.69 -2.18 -6.87
CA SER A 36 21.66 -3.27 -6.84
C SER A 36 21.15 -4.49 -7.62
N GLN A 37 21.78 -4.75 -8.77
CA GLN A 37 21.47 -5.90 -9.62
C GLN A 37 21.79 -7.25 -8.94
N ASN A 38 22.68 -7.25 -7.94
CA ASN A 38 23.11 -8.42 -7.18
C ASN A 38 22.48 -8.51 -5.78
N ALA A 39 21.43 -7.71 -5.50
CA ALA A 39 20.73 -7.80 -4.23
C ALA A 39 20.14 -9.19 -4.03
N ARG A 40 20.49 -9.85 -2.92
CA ARG A 40 19.97 -11.17 -2.54
C ARG A 40 18.44 -11.18 -2.48
N HIS A 41 17.83 -10.07 -2.05
CA HIS A 41 16.38 -9.85 -2.06
C HIS A 41 16.05 -8.57 -2.82
N LYS A 42 15.54 -8.71 -4.05
CA LYS A 42 15.11 -7.57 -4.86
C LYS A 42 13.89 -6.90 -4.22
N GLN A 43 13.96 -5.59 -4.04
CA GLN A 43 12.82 -4.80 -3.59
C GLN A 43 11.73 -4.78 -4.66
N GLN A 44 10.48 -4.76 -4.21
CA GLN A 44 9.32 -4.58 -5.11
C GLN A 44 9.23 -3.12 -5.55
N PRO A 45 8.42 -2.79 -6.57
CA PRO A 45 8.15 -1.39 -6.92
C PRO A 45 7.73 -0.57 -5.69
N VAL A 46 8.20 0.67 -5.61
CA VAL A 46 7.94 1.58 -4.47
C VAL A 46 6.45 1.70 -4.18
N CYS A 47 5.62 1.79 -5.22
CA CYS A 47 4.16 1.84 -5.09
C CYS A 47 3.60 0.61 -4.35
N TRP A 48 4.14 -0.59 -4.58
CA TRP A 48 3.66 -1.81 -3.92
C TRP A 48 4.12 -1.86 -2.46
N GLN A 49 5.36 -1.46 -2.19
CA GLN A 49 5.87 -1.38 -0.82
C GLN A 49 5.03 -0.40 0.03
N LEU A 50 4.72 0.77 -0.55
CA LEU A 50 3.92 1.80 0.11
C LEU A 50 2.47 1.35 0.31
N GLU A 51 1.84 0.75 -0.70
CA GLU A 51 0.47 0.24 -0.60
C GLU A 51 0.35 -0.84 0.49
N VAL A 52 1.28 -1.81 0.54
CA VAL A 52 1.31 -2.84 1.59
C VAL A 52 1.50 -2.22 2.98
N GLY A 53 2.39 -1.24 3.11
CA GLY A 53 2.60 -0.53 4.37
C GLY A 53 1.32 0.18 4.85
N LEU A 54 0.65 0.90 3.96
CA LEU A 54 -0.58 1.61 4.26
C LEU A 54 -1.75 0.67 4.57
N CYS A 55 -1.88 -0.46 3.86
CA CYS A 55 -2.89 -1.47 4.16
C CYS A 55 -2.70 -2.02 5.59
N ARG A 56 -1.47 -2.38 5.97
CA ARG A 56 -1.17 -2.89 7.31
C ARG A 56 -1.41 -1.85 8.40
N LEU A 57 -1.06 -0.59 8.16
CA LEU A 57 -1.35 0.51 9.08
C LEU A 57 -2.86 0.76 9.20
N GLY A 58 -3.59 0.69 8.09
CA GLY A 58 -5.05 0.85 8.05
C GLY A 58 -5.78 -0.29 8.77
N GLU A 59 -5.33 -1.53 8.61
CA GLU A 59 -5.83 -2.74 9.26
C GLU A 59 -5.64 -2.71 10.78
N ASN A 60 -4.45 -2.34 11.23
CA ASN A 60 -4.08 -2.33 12.65
C ASN A 60 -4.55 -1.06 13.40
N GLY A 61 -5.10 -0.07 12.68
CA GLY A 61 -5.48 1.24 13.23
C GLY A 61 -6.96 1.44 13.58
N ASN A 62 -7.84 0.46 13.31
CA ASN A 62 -9.31 0.37 13.60
C ASN A 62 -10.16 -0.01 12.36
N GLY A 63 -11.09 -0.97 12.53
CA GLY A 63 -12.31 -1.21 11.74
C GLY A 63 -12.13 -1.69 10.29
N ALA A 64 -10.95 -1.51 9.72
CA ALA A 64 -10.60 -2.03 8.39
C ALA A 64 -10.55 -3.55 8.38
N SER A 65 -10.12 -4.18 9.49
CA SER A 65 -10.18 -5.63 9.66
C SER A 65 -11.61 -6.17 9.57
N VAL A 66 -12.59 -5.49 10.18
CA VAL A 66 -14.02 -5.86 10.06
C VAL A 66 -14.52 -5.68 8.62
N GLY A 67 -14.20 -4.54 7.99
CA GLY A 67 -14.57 -4.30 6.59
C GLY A 67 -13.90 -5.25 5.60
N GLN A 68 -12.67 -5.69 5.89
CA GLN A 68 -11.98 -6.74 5.14
C GLN A 68 -12.62 -8.11 5.39
N LEU A 69 -12.94 -8.44 6.64
CA LEU A 69 -13.59 -9.70 7.00
C LEU A 69 -14.94 -9.84 6.28
N HIS A 70 -15.77 -8.80 6.28
CA HIS A 70 -17.02 -8.77 5.52
C HIS A 70 -16.80 -8.90 4.00
N ARG A 71 -15.71 -8.35 3.44
CA ARG A 71 -15.41 -8.47 1.99
C ARG A 71 -14.86 -9.82 1.60
N TYR A 72 -14.00 -10.41 2.42
CA TYR A 72 -13.35 -11.69 2.14
C TYR A 72 -14.27 -12.87 2.43
N PHE A 73 -15.10 -12.77 3.47
CA PHE A 73 -15.90 -13.87 3.99
C PHE A 73 -17.41 -13.64 3.91
N GLY A 74 -17.87 -12.44 3.52
CA GLY A 74 -19.31 -12.15 3.32
C GLY A 74 -20.14 -12.11 4.59
N VAL A 75 -19.51 -11.87 5.75
CA VAL A 75 -20.10 -11.87 7.11
C VAL A 75 -20.24 -10.47 7.69
#